data_AF-A0A4R3L020-F1
#
_entry.id   AF-A0A4R3L020-F1
#
_cell.length_a   1.000
_cell.length_b   1.000
_cell.length_c   1.000
_cell.angle_alpha   90.00
_cell.angle_beta   90.00
_cell.angle_gamma   90.00
#
_symmetry.space_group_name_H-M   'P 1'
#
loop_
_entity.id
_entity.type
_entity.pdbx_description
1 polymer ?
#
loop_
_entity_poly.entity_id
_entity_poly.type
_entity_poly.pdbx_seq_one_letter_code
_entity_poly.pdbx_strand_id
1 'polypeptide(L)'
;MPSCRNDMTTQALQTFLRSLDHGAVRQDTYDLEHLTALTPAERTMAEDALLHRARRDHDRRAILSLADLGVARAIPVLEAIAADSASPGAVWANLALDRLGADTTERIAHDALSATSFIERFAAVHALRNHPRPVAFNALVASLDDPTPALRSEAYAALLDAFGLTPLVRTADGQPEFNAPLERIHLLVASPLESLARRGADEAGRFVRGLIDGKTPQQLDLIYQPTAPADFGDALAAALLDPATPVPVERVRAATGHDRAWAETFLVAQLAVSRPRVPAAIADLGLTWALDALREARRAIGEGDAYANELDTAIARLAAPDNPGTP
;
A
#
# COMPACT_ATOMS: atom_id res chain seq x y z
N MET A 1 -41.13 39.08 -33.13
CA MET A 1 -40.96 37.62 -32.98
C MET A 1 -39.48 37.30 -32.91
N PRO A 2 -38.92 36.92 -31.75
CA PRO A 2 -37.57 36.38 -31.67
C PRO A 2 -37.63 34.85 -31.80
N SER A 3 -37.04 34.31 -32.86
CA SER A 3 -36.97 32.87 -33.18
C SER A 3 -35.86 32.75 -34.23
N CYS A 4 -34.80 31.96 -34.16
CA CYS A 4 -34.30 30.97 -33.21
C CYS A 4 -32.77 31.14 -33.20
N ARG A 5 -32.13 31.30 -32.04
CA ARG A 5 -30.72 30.89 -31.92
C ARG A 5 -30.76 29.39 -31.64
N ASN A 6 -30.60 28.59 -32.69
CA ASN A 6 -30.22 27.19 -32.52
C ASN A 6 -28.81 27.21 -31.91
N ASP A 7 -28.74 26.93 -30.62
CA ASP A 7 -27.50 26.70 -29.89
C ASP A 7 -26.78 25.51 -30.52
N MET A 8 -25.76 25.80 -31.34
CA MET A 8 -24.80 24.77 -31.72
C MET A 8 -23.91 24.51 -30.51
N THR A 9 -24.35 23.59 -29.63
CA THR A 9 -23.45 22.94 -28.66
C THR A 9 -22.22 22.45 -29.41
N THR A 10 -21.03 22.82 -28.96
CA THR A 10 -19.79 22.41 -29.61
C THR A 10 -19.66 20.88 -29.64
N GLN A 11 -18.95 20.39 -30.65
CA GLN A 11 -18.61 18.97 -30.76
C GLN A 11 -17.91 18.47 -29.48
N ALA A 12 -17.14 19.33 -28.80
CA ALA A 12 -16.50 19.03 -27.52
C ALA A 12 -17.54 18.69 -26.41
N LEU A 13 -18.55 19.53 -26.21
CA LEU A 13 -19.61 19.26 -25.22
C LEU A 13 -20.38 17.98 -25.57
N GLN A 14 -20.72 17.77 -26.85
CA GLN A 14 -21.44 16.57 -27.27
C GLN A 14 -20.61 15.29 -27.12
N THR A 15 -19.29 15.36 -27.30
CA THR A 15 -18.37 14.24 -27.05
C THR A 15 -18.30 13.94 -25.56
N PHE A 16 -18.16 14.97 -24.72
CA PHE A 16 -18.19 14.79 -23.26
C PHE A 16 -19.50 14.18 -22.77
N LEU A 17 -20.65 14.72 -23.16
CA LEU A 17 -21.95 14.19 -22.73
C LEU A 17 -22.15 12.73 -23.17
N ARG A 18 -21.68 12.35 -24.37
CA ARG A 18 -21.70 10.94 -24.81
C ARG A 18 -20.75 10.05 -24.01
N SER A 19 -19.61 10.57 -23.57
CA SER A 19 -18.65 9.79 -22.77
C SER A 19 -19.23 9.44 -21.40
N LEU A 20 -20.14 10.27 -20.86
CA LEU A 20 -20.90 9.94 -19.65
C LEU A 20 -21.68 8.62 -19.84
N ASP A 21 -22.31 8.43 -21.01
CA ASP A 21 -23.14 7.25 -21.29
C ASP A 21 -22.34 6.00 -21.67
N HIS A 22 -21.10 6.17 -22.16
CA HIS A 22 -20.29 5.08 -22.72
C HIS A 22 -18.96 4.85 -21.96
N GLY A 23 -18.81 5.43 -20.77
CA GLY A 23 -17.53 5.54 -20.10
C GLY A 23 -16.84 4.18 -19.92
N ALA A 24 -15.60 4.08 -20.39
CA ALA A 24 -14.77 2.89 -20.24
C ALA A 24 -14.69 2.48 -18.76
N VAL A 25 -14.89 1.18 -18.50
CA VAL A 25 -15.03 0.58 -17.16
C VAL A 25 -13.78 0.75 -16.26
N ARG A 26 -12.67 1.31 -16.78
CA ARG A 26 -11.35 1.31 -16.13
C ARG A 26 -10.81 2.70 -15.71
N GLN A 27 -11.58 3.78 -15.82
CA GLN A 27 -11.12 5.13 -15.43
C GLN A 27 -11.76 5.58 -14.11
N ASP A 28 -10.98 6.24 -13.25
CA ASP A 28 -11.45 6.81 -11.97
C ASP A 28 -12.23 8.12 -12.17
N THR A 29 -12.02 8.81 -13.28
CA THR A 29 -12.65 10.07 -13.67
C THR A 29 -13.15 9.99 -15.11
N TYR A 30 -14.08 10.87 -15.50
CA TYR A 30 -14.40 11.08 -16.90
C TYR A 30 -13.26 11.81 -17.62
N ASP A 31 -13.14 11.61 -18.93
CA ASP A 31 -12.20 12.37 -19.75
C ASP A 31 -12.55 13.87 -19.73
N LEU A 32 -11.64 14.66 -19.16
CA LEU A 32 -11.77 16.10 -18.98
C LEU A 32 -10.99 16.91 -20.01
N GLU A 33 -10.23 16.28 -20.91
CA GLU A 33 -9.31 16.98 -21.84
C GLU A 33 -10.07 18.00 -22.70
N HIS A 34 -11.27 17.64 -23.14
CA HIS A 34 -12.13 18.47 -23.99
C HIS A 34 -12.85 19.60 -23.24
N LEU A 35 -12.81 19.63 -21.91
CA LEU A 35 -13.52 20.64 -21.11
C LEU A 35 -12.83 22.00 -21.11
N THR A 36 -11.53 22.05 -21.40
CA THR A 36 -10.76 23.31 -21.51
C THR A 36 -11.17 24.17 -22.70
N ALA A 37 -11.76 23.56 -23.73
CA ALA A 37 -12.22 24.23 -24.94
C ALA A 37 -13.66 24.75 -24.85
N LEU A 38 -14.37 24.48 -23.75
CA LEU A 38 -15.77 24.86 -23.59
C LEU A 38 -15.94 26.34 -23.26
N THR A 39 -17.02 26.92 -23.80
CA THR A 39 -17.49 28.22 -23.33
C THR A 39 -17.99 28.13 -21.88
N PRO A 40 -18.09 29.24 -21.14
CA PRO A 40 -18.61 29.22 -19.77
C PRO A 40 -20.01 28.61 -19.63
N ALA A 41 -20.89 28.81 -20.62
CA ALA A 41 -22.23 28.23 -20.64
C ALA A 41 -22.20 26.71 -20.82
N GLU A 42 -21.39 26.22 -21.76
CA GLU A 42 -21.22 24.78 -22.01
C GLU A 42 -20.55 24.09 -20.84
N ARG A 43 -19.57 24.75 -20.20
CA ARG A 43 -18.95 24.27 -18.97
C ARG A 43 -19.98 24.11 -17.85
N THR A 44 -20.88 25.09 -17.69
CA THR A 44 -21.98 25.00 -16.72
C THR A 44 -22.87 23.78 -17.00
N MET A 45 -23.20 23.52 -18.27
CA MET A 45 -23.98 22.34 -18.67
C MET A 45 -23.26 21.01 -18.38
N ALA A 46 -21.96 20.93 -18.66
CA ALA A 46 -21.14 19.76 -18.38
C ALA A 46 -21.08 19.46 -16.88
N GLU A 47 -20.83 20.50 -16.08
CA GLU A 47 -20.83 20.41 -14.61
C GLU A 47 -22.23 20.05 -14.05
N ASP A 48 -23.32 20.57 -14.61
CA ASP A 48 -24.69 20.21 -14.21
C ASP A 48 -24.99 18.72 -14.47
N ALA A 49 -24.50 18.18 -15.59
CA ALA A 49 -24.63 16.76 -15.91
C ALA A 49 -23.85 15.88 -14.91
N LEU A 50 -22.64 16.30 -14.51
CA LEU A 50 -21.85 15.64 -13.47
C LEU A 50 -22.56 15.72 -12.11
N LEU A 51 -23.08 16.88 -11.72
CA LEU A 51 -23.84 17.07 -10.48
C LEU A 51 -25.09 16.18 -10.43
N HIS A 52 -25.80 16.06 -11.55
CA HIS A 52 -26.97 15.19 -11.65
C HIS A 52 -26.60 13.73 -11.36
N ARG A 53 -25.55 13.22 -12.00
CA ARG A 53 -25.09 11.84 -11.81
C ARG A 53 -24.52 11.58 -10.41
N ALA A 54 -23.71 12.51 -9.89
CA ALA A 54 -23.20 12.42 -8.53
C ALA A 54 -24.34 12.32 -7.51
N ARG A 55 -25.40 13.13 -7.65
CA ARG A 55 -26.54 13.14 -6.74
C ARG A 55 -27.45 11.91 -6.89
N ARG A 56 -27.74 11.52 -8.13
CA ARG A 56 -28.76 10.50 -8.43
C ARG A 56 -28.20 9.08 -8.33
N ASP A 57 -27.02 8.86 -8.88
CA ASP A 57 -26.45 7.54 -9.09
C ASP A 57 -25.27 7.27 -8.15
N HIS A 58 -24.86 8.27 -7.36
CA HIS A 58 -23.64 8.24 -6.54
C HIS A 58 -22.40 7.84 -7.37
N ASP A 59 -22.38 8.27 -8.63
CA ASP A 59 -21.35 7.90 -9.59
C ASP A 59 -19.98 8.45 -9.14
N ARG A 60 -19.10 7.53 -8.71
CA ARG A 60 -17.72 7.81 -8.34
C ARG A 60 -16.99 8.69 -9.35
N ARG A 61 -17.12 8.40 -10.65
CA ARG A 61 -16.41 9.14 -11.70
C ARG A 61 -16.92 10.58 -11.77
N ALA A 62 -18.24 10.76 -11.64
CA ALA A 62 -18.83 12.09 -11.62
C ALA A 62 -18.34 12.89 -10.39
N ILE A 63 -18.33 12.27 -9.22
CA ILE A 63 -17.86 12.86 -7.96
C ILE A 63 -16.40 13.33 -8.08
N LEU A 64 -15.49 12.46 -8.53
CA LEU A 64 -14.07 12.80 -8.64
C LEU A 64 -13.80 13.81 -9.76
N SER A 65 -14.51 13.72 -10.89
CA SER A 65 -14.41 14.73 -11.95
C SER A 65 -14.84 16.13 -11.51
N LEU A 66 -15.84 16.26 -10.62
CA LEU A 66 -16.22 17.56 -10.06
C LEU A 66 -15.10 18.20 -9.25
N ALA A 67 -14.35 17.39 -8.49
CA ALA A 67 -13.20 17.85 -7.73
C ALA A 67 -12.03 18.25 -8.64
N ASP A 68 -11.69 17.41 -9.62
CA ASP A 68 -10.60 17.67 -10.58
C ASP A 68 -10.85 18.92 -11.42
N LEU A 69 -12.12 19.27 -11.67
CA LEU A 69 -12.53 20.51 -12.34
C LEU A 69 -12.56 21.73 -11.42
N GLY A 70 -12.39 21.57 -10.11
CA GLY A 70 -12.47 22.66 -9.13
C GLY A 70 -13.88 23.24 -8.98
N VAL A 71 -14.94 22.43 -9.14
CA VAL A 71 -16.33 22.90 -9.16
C VAL A 71 -16.82 23.20 -7.75
N ALA A 72 -16.54 24.41 -7.24
CA ALA A 72 -16.91 24.81 -5.88
C ALA A 72 -18.43 24.68 -5.58
N ARG A 73 -19.29 24.87 -6.60
CA ARG A 73 -20.75 24.68 -6.44
C ARG A 73 -21.18 23.23 -6.20
N ALA A 74 -20.27 22.26 -6.36
CA ALA A 74 -20.52 20.86 -6.01
C ALA A 74 -20.48 20.59 -4.51
N ILE A 75 -19.82 21.46 -3.72
CA ILE A 75 -19.58 21.24 -2.28
C ILE A 75 -20.86 20.83 -1.54
N PRO A 76 -22.01 21.52 -1.64
CA PRO A 76 -23.21 21.14 -0.90
C PRO A 76 -23.75 19.74 -1.26
N VAL A 77 -23.59 19.32 -2.52
CA VAL A 77 -24.00 17.99 -2.97
C VAL A 77 -23.04 16.93 -2.43
N LEU A 78 -21.75 17.20 -2.47
CA LEU A 78 -20.73 16.30 -1.95
C LEU A 78 -20.84 16.16 -0.43
N GLU A 79 -21.11 17.24 0.31
CA GLU A 79 -21.37 17.18 1.74
C GLU A 79 -22.58 16.31 2.08
N ALA A 80 -23.67 16.45 1.32
CA ALA A 80 -24.86 15.62 1.51
C ALA A 80 -24.59 14.14 1.25
N ILE A 81 -23.81 13.80 0.22
CA ILE A 81 -23.41 12.42 -0.07
C ILE A 81 -22.48 11.88 1.02
N ALA A 82 -21.49 12.67 1.44
CA ALA A 82 -20.51 12.29 2.45
C ALA A 82 -21.11 12.11 3.85
N ALA A 83 -22.18 12.84 4.17
CA ALA A 83 -22.86 12.74 5.47
C ALA A 83 -23.65 11.43 5.65
N ASP A 84 -24.03 10.79 4.54
CA ASP A 84 -24.67 9.47 4.56
C ASP A 84 -23.61 8.38 4.39
N SER A 85 -23.11 7.82 5.50
CA SER A 85 -22.11 6.76 5.49
C SER A 85 -22.59 5.46 4.81
N ALA A 86 -23.90 5.30 4.59
CA ALA A 86 -24.44 4.17 3.83
C ALA A 86 -24.44 4.43 2.32
N SER A 87 -24.17 5.66 1.89
CA SER A 87 -24.08 6.00 0.47
C SER A 87 -22.86 5.33 -0.16
N PRO A 88 -23.00 4.65 -1.31
CA PRO A 88 -21.86 4.10 -2.05
C PRO A 88 -20.93 5.20 -2.62
N GLY A 89 -21.34 6.47 -2.54
CA GLY A 89 -20.53 7.62 -2.92
C GLY A 89 -19.79 8.30 -1.75
N ALA A 90 -20.01 7.88 -0.50
CA ALA A 90 -19.58 8.65 0.68
C ALA A 90 -18.07 8.88 0.74
N VAL A 91 -17.28 7.80 0.60
CA VAL A 91 -15.81 7.88 0.61
C VAL A 91 -15.30 8.76 -0.53
N TRP A 92 -15.83 8.57 -1.74
CA TRP A 92 -15.46 9.37 -2.89
C TRP A 92 -15.82 10.85 -2.72
N ALA A 93 -16.92 11.15 -2.04
CA ALA A 93 -17.31 12.51 -1.73
C ALA A 93 -16.38 13.14 -0.68
N ASN A 94 -15.95 12.41 0.35
CA ASN A 94 -14.92 12.89 1.31
C ASN A 94 -13.60 13.23 0.59
N LEU A 95 -13.16 12.37 -0.32
CA LEU A 95 -11.96 12.60 -1.14
C LEU A 95 -12.12 13.78 -2.11
N ALA A 96 -13.30 13.93 -2.73
CA ALA A 96 -13.60 15.04 -3.62
C ALA A 96 -13.65 16.38 -2.86
N LEU A 97 -14.25 16.41 -1.67
CA LEU A 97 -14.27 17.56 -0.77
C LEU A 97 -12.87 17.96 -0.34
N ASP A 98 -12.01 16.98 -0.03
CA ASP A 98 -10.61 17.22 0.33
C ASP A 98 -9.83 17.95 -0.79
N ARG A 99 -9.95 17.45 -2.02
CA ARG A 99 -9.36 18.07 -3.22
C ARG A 99 -9.89 19.48 -3.48
N LEU A 100 -11.11 19.79 -3.04
CA LEU A 100 -11.71 21.13 -3.11
C LEU A 100 -11.32 22.03 -1.92
N GLY A 101 -10.48 21.54 -1.00
CA GLY A 101 -9.94 22.30 0.13
C GLY A 101 -10.77 22.23 1.41
N ALA A 102 -11.73 21.30 1.52
CA ALA A 102 -12.44 21.07 2.77
C ALA A 102 -11.59 20.27 3.76
N ASP A 103 -11.77 20.50 5.05
CA ASP A 103 -11.13 19.67 6.09
C ASP A 103 -11.92 18.37 6.28
N THR A 104 -11.43 17.28 5.67
CA THR A 104 -12.07 15.96 5.72
C THR A 104 -11.19 14.88 6.36
N THR A 105 -10.03 15.25 6.92
CA THR A 105 -9.02 14.28 7.38
C THR A 105 -9.59 13.25 8.35
N GLU A 106 -10.44 13.64 9.31
CA GLU A 106 -11.06 12.70 10.26
C GLU A 106 -12.00 11.70 9.57
N ARG A 107 -12.75 12.15 8.56
CA ARG A 107 -13.64 11.30 7.77
C ARG A 107 -12.86 10.33 6.90
N ILE A 108 -11.83 10.80 6.22
CA ILE A 108 -10.93 9.95 5.42
C ILE A 108 -10.23 8.93 6.32
N ALA A 109 -9.78 9.34 7.52
CA ALA A 109 -9.18 8.44 8.50
C ALA A 109 -10.16 7.36 8.98
N HIS A 110 -11.43 7.71 9.17
CA HIS A 110 -12.48 6.74 9.44
C HIS A 110 -12.68 5.77 8.28
N ASP A 111 -12.85 6.29 7.06
CA ASP A 111 -13.08 5.52 5.83
C ASP A 111 -11.94 4.51 5.58
N ALA A 112 -10.69 4.89 5.84
CA ALA A 112 -9.52 4.01 5.73
C ALA A 112 -9.60 2.76 6.61
N LEU A 113 -10.34 2.81 7.71
CA LEU A 113 -10.46 1.74 8.70
C LEU A 113 -11.79 0.99 8.64
N SER A 114 -12.87 1.66 8.21
CA SER A 114 -14.24 1.15 8.33
C SER A 114 -14.95 0.91 7.00
N ALA A 115 -14.46 1.47 5.88
CA ALA A 115 -15.15 1.30 4.61
C ALA A 115 -15.21 -0.19 4.23
N THR A 116 -16.37 -0.62 3.72
CA THR A 116 -16.61 -2.04 3.46
C THR A 116 -15.81 -2.51 2.25
N SER A 117 -15.70 -1.67 1.21
CA SER A 117 -14.95 -2.00 0.00
C SER A 117 -13.45 -1.85 0.21
N PHE A 118 -12.69 -2.83 -0.28
CA PHE A 118 -11.23 -2.73 -0.37
C PHE A 118 -10.79 -1.48 -1.14
N ILE A 119 -11.46 -1.17 -2.26
CA ILE A 119 -11.09 -0.04 -3.13
C ILE A 119 -11.29 1.29 -2.39
N GLU A 120 -12.35 1.41 -1.59
CA GLU A 120 -12.63 2.61 -0.80
C GLU A 120 -11.61 2.79 0.31
N ARG A 121 -11.31 1.74 1.09
CA ARG A 121 -10.25 1.81 2.11
C ARG A 121 -8.90 2.15 1.50
N PHE A 122 -8.55 1.50 0.38
CA PHE A 122 -7.30 1.78 -0.34
C PHE A 122 -7.21 3.26 -0.76
N ALA A 123 -8.27 3.81 -1.35
CA ALA A 123 -8.30 5.22 -1.77
C ALA A 123 -8.21 6.18 -0.58
N ALA A 124 -8.86 5.86 0.54
CA ALA A 124 -8.78 6.65 1.77
C ALA A 124 -7.36 6.61 2.36
N VAL A 125 -6.75 5.43 2.49
CA VAL A 125 -5.35 5.26 2.94
C VAL A 125 -4.39 6.05 2.06
N HIS A 126 -4.54 5.94 0.74
CA HIS A 126 -3.71 6.68 -0.21
C HIS A 126 -3.80 8.20 -0.02
N ALA A 127 -5.01 8.72 0.26
CA ALA A 127 -5.21 10.14 0.48
C ALA A 127 -4.54 10.64 1.78
N LEU A 128 -4.53 9.81 2.84
CA LEU A 128 -3.96 10.17 4.15
C LEU A 128 -2.49 10.60 4.10
N ARG A 129 -1.71 10.17 3.10
CA ARG A 129 -0.30 10.60 2.94
C ARG A 129 -0.12 12.11 2.81
N ASN A 130 -1.14 12.82 2.33
CA ASN A 130 -1.12 14.27 2.13
C ASN A 130 -1.54 15.04 3.39
N HIS A 131 -1.86 14.35 4.49
CA HIS A 131 -2.36 14.94 5.72
C HIS A 131 -1.33 14.80 6.86
N PRO A 132 -0.53 15.85 7.14
CA PRO A 132 0.47 15.80 8.21
C PRO A 132 -0.15 16.04 9.59
N ARG A 133 -1.12 15.20 9.98
CA ARG A 133 -1.89 15.31 11.22
C ARG A 133 -1.86 14.00 12.01
N PRO A 134 -1.84 14.04 13.36
CA PRO A 134 -1.81 12.82 14.18
C PRO A 134 -2.93 11.81 13.86
N VAL A 135 -4.14 12.29 13.55
CA VAL A 135 -5.26 11.41 13.19
C VAL A 135 -5.00 10.61 11.91
N ALA A 136 -4.35 11.22 10.90
CA ALA A 136 -3.98 10.56 9.67
C ALA A 136 -2.88 9.51 9.91
N PHE A 137 -1.85 9.87 10.70
CA PHE A 137 -0.78 8.94 11.04
C PHE A 137 -1.29 7.73 11.83
N ASN A 138 -2.18 7.96 12.80
CA ASN A 138 -2.78 6.88 13.59
C ASN A 138 -3.62 5.94 12.72
N ALA A 139 -4.40 6.48 11.77
CA ALA A 139 -5.15 5.67 10.83
C ALA A 139 -4.23 4.87 9.89
N LEU A 140 -3.18 5.49 9.35
CA LEU A 140 -2.18 4.80 8.53
C LEU A 140 -1.49 3.66 9.29
N VAL A 141 -1.10 3.89 10.55
CA VAL A 141 -0.51 2.84 11.39
C VAL A 141 -1.52 1.72 11.65
N ALA A 142 -2.78 2.04 11.96
CA ALA A 142 -3.82 1.02 12.16
C ALA A 142 -4.13 0.22 10.88
N SER A 143 -4.03 0.85 9.69
CA SER A 143 -4.19 0.18 8.41
C SER A 143 -3.07 -0.83 8.08
N LEU A 144 -1.95 -0.82 8.83
CA LEU A 144 -0.92 -1.86 8.74
C LEU A 144 -1.41 -3.22 9.26
N ASP A 145 -2.52 -3.26 10.00
CA ASP A 145 -3.16 -4.49 10.48
C ASP A 145 -4.33 -4.95 9.58
N ASP A 146 -4.59 -4.27 8.44
CA ASP A 146 -5.65 -4.70 7.51
C ASP A 146 -5.37 -6.13 7.00
N PRO A 147 -6.38 -7.01 6.87
CA PRO A 147 -6.18 -8.38 6.39
C PRO A 147 -5.60 -8.45 4.96
N THR A 148 -5.74 -7.40 4.16
CA THR A 148 -5.34 -7.36 2.75
C THR A 148 -3.89 -6.87 2.60
N PRO A 149 -2.96 -7.69 2.07
CA PRO A 149 -1.55 -7.29 1.91
C PRO A 149 -1.33 -6.03 1.08
N ALA A 150 -2.15 -5.82 0.05
CA ALA A 150 -2.08 -4.63 -0.80
C ALA A 150 -2.42 -3.34 -0.03
N LEU A 151 -3.40 -3.39 0.89
CA LEU A 151 -3.78 -2.22 1.69
C LEU A 151 -2.71 -1.93 2.74
N ARG A 152 -2.16 -2.95 3.40
CA ARG A 152 -1.02 -2.78 4.31
C ARG A 152 0.19 -2.15 3.61
N SER A 153 0.49 -2.60 2.39
CA SER A 153 1.57 -2.04 1.57
C SER A 153 1.33 -0.58 1.22
N GLU A 154 0.09 -0.23 0.87
CA GLU A 154 -0.30 1.16 0.59
C GLU A 154 -0.20 2.04 1.85
N ALA A 155 -0.65 1.54 2.99
CA ALA A 155 -0.53 2.25 4.27
C ALA A 155 0.94 2.50 4.64
N TYR A 156 1.79 1.51 4.41
CA TYR A 156 3.23 1.64 4.59
C TYR A 156 3.85 2.68 3.64
N ALA A 157 3.53 2.62 2.34
CA ALA A 157 3.99 3.59 1.37
C ALA A 157 3.52 5.02 1.70
N ALA A 158 2.26 5.18 2.10
CA ALA A 158 1.70 6.44 2.55
C ALA A 158 2.42 7.00 3.80
N LEU A 159 2.84 6.15 4.74
CA LEU A 159 3.69 6.56 5.86
C LEU A 159 5.06 7.04 5.38
N LEU A 160 5.71 6.32 4.45
CA LEU A 160 7.00 6.75 3.92
C LEU A 160 6.90 8.11 3.23
N ASP A 161 5.87 8.32 2.41
CA ASP A 161 5.60 9.60 1.75
C ASP A 161 5.34 10.71 2.77
N ALA A 162 4.47 10.48 3.76
CA ALA A 162 4.09 11.47 4.77
C ALA A 162 5.26 11.94 5.64
N PHE A 163 6.25 11.07 5.88
CA PHE A 163 7.47 11.39 6.63
C PHE A 163 8.67 11.71 5.73
N GLY A 164 8.49 11.76 4.40
CA GLY A 164 9.58 12.06 3.46
C GLY A 164 10.71 11.02 3.46
N LEU A 165 10.39 9.76 3.76
CA LEU A 165 11.35 8.65 3.87
C LEU A 165 11.60 7.93 2.54
N THR A 166 10.80 8.20 1.51
CA THR A 166 10.92 7.58 0.17
C THR A 166 12.34 7.64 -0.43
N PRO A 167 13.15 8.69 -0.22
CA PRO A 167 14.55 8.68 -0.66
C PRO A 167 15.44 7.63 0.02
N LEU A 168 15.09 7.15 1.22
CA LEU A 168 15.90 6.18 1.98
C LEU A 168 15.78 4.74 1.47
N VAL A 169 14.81 4.45 0.60
CA VAL A 169 14.66 3.15 -0.08
C VAL A 169 15.23 3.16 -1.49
N ARG A 170 16.01 4.19 -1.84
CA ARG A 170 16.58 4.36 -3.17
C ARG A 170 18.08 4.57 -3.11
N THR A 171 18.77 4.09 -4.14
CA THR A 171 20.16 4.41 -4.42
C THR A 171 20.28 5.85 -4.94
N ALA A 172 21.50 6.36 -5.03
CA ALA A 172 21.78 7.69 -5.60
C ALA A 172 21.27 7.85 -7.04
N ASP A 173 21.20 6.76 -7.81
CA ASP A 173 20.70 6.72 -9.19
C ASP A 173 19.17 6.50 -9.26
N GLY A 174 18.48 6.53 -8.10
CA GLY A 174 17.02 6.41 -8.00
C GLY A 174 16.48 4.98 -8.09
N GLN A 175 17.35 3.97 -8.21
CA GLN A 175 16.95 2.56 -8.21
C GLN A 175 16.52 2.12 -6.80
N PRO A 176 15.61 1.14 -6.66
CA PRO A 176 15.28 0.58 -5.35
C PRO A 176 16.52 -0.01 -4.66
N GLU A 177 16.71 0.32 -3.38
CA GLU A 177 17.75 -0.25 -2.51
C GLU A 177 17.11 -1.35 -1.64
N PHE A 178 16.96 -2.56 -2.20
CA PHE A 178 16.19 -3.64 -1.57
C PHE A 178 16.71 -4.05 -0.19
N ASN A 179 17.99 -3.83 0.09
CA ASN A 179 18.62 -4.15 1.38
C ASN A 179 18.35 -3.08 2.46
N ALA A 180 17.71 -1.98 2.10
CA ALA A 180 17.43 -0.90 3.03
C ALA A 180 16.50 -1.37 4.18
N PRO A 181 16.67 -0.83 5.40
CA PRO A 181 15.83 -1.20 6.55
C PRO A 181 14.33 -1.06 6.28
N LEU A 182 13.94 -0.04 5.52
CA LEU A 182 12.56 0.23 5.16
C LEU A 182 12.00 -0.74 4.11
N GLU A 183 12.81 -1.25 3.19
CA GLU A 183 12.40 -2.29 2.24
C GLU A 183 12.22 -3.64 2.95
N ARG A 184 13.07 -3.94 3.93
CA ARG A 184 12.90 -5.10 4.82
C ARG A 184 11.56 -5.06 5.56
N ILE A 185 11.17 -3.89 6.09
CA ILE A 185 9.87 -3.72 6.76
C ILE A 185 8.73 -3.86 5.76
N HIS A 186 8.86 -3.29 4.54
CA HIS A 186 7.86 -3.45 3.50
C HIS A 186 7.62 -4.93 3.18
N LEU A 187 8.69 -5.71 3.06
CA LEU A 187 8.60 -7.14 2.80
C LEU A 187 7.81 -7.90 3.87
N LEU A 188 7.98 -7.54 5.15
CA LEU A 188 7.20 -8.08 6.25
C LEU A 188 5.73 -7.69 6.15
N VAL A 189 5.46 -6.39 6.01
CA VAL A 189 4.10 -5.82 5.93
C VAL A 189 3.31 -6.39 4.74
N ALA A 190 3.97 -6.56 3.59
CA ALA A 190 3.37 -7.08 2.37
C ALA A 190 3.18 -8.61 2.38
N SER A 191 3.71 -9.32 3.38
CA SER A 191 3.62 -10.78 3.44
C SER A 191 2.17 -11.23 3.64
N PRO A 192 1.70 -12.28 2.95
CA PRO A 192 0.40 -12.88 3.24
C PRO A 192 0.39 -13.71 4.54
N LEU A 193 1.55 -13.97 5.14
CA LEU A 193 1.64 -14.60 6.46
C LEU A 193 1.41 -13.54 7.54
N GLU A 194 0.33 -13.70 8.32
CA GLU A 194 -0.12 -12.78 9.36
C GLU A 194 0.97 -12.54 10.42
N SER A 195 1.69 -13.60 10.81
CA SER A 195 2.81 -13.50 11.75
C SER A 195 3.92 -12.56 11.27
N LEU A 196 4.22 -12.55 9.97
CA LEU A 196 5.20 -11.64 9.38
C LEU A 196 4.62 -10.24 9.20
N ALA A 197 3.37 -10.14 8.74
CA ALA A 197 2.67 -8.86 8.59
C ALA A 197 2.61 -8.09 9.91
N ARG A 198 2.23 -8.77 11.00
CA ARG A 198 2.17 -8.19 12.35
C ARG A 198 3.53 -7.70 12.83
N ARG A 199 4.58 -8.51 12.61
CA ARG A 199 5.95 -8.09 12.92
C ARG A 199 6.34 -6.82 12.14
N GLY A 200 6.00 -6.77 10.85
CA GLY A 200 6.22 -5.60 10.01
C GLY A 200 5.47 -4.38 10.52
N ALA A 201 4.20 -4.53 10.89
CA ALA A 201 3.36 -3.48 11.47
C ALA A 201 3.93 -2.95 12.80
N ASP A 202 4.39 -3.84 13.68
CA ASP A 202 5.04 -3.48 14.96
C ASP A 202 6.35 -2.71 14.73
N GLU A 203 7.17 -3.15 13.78
CA GLU A 203 8.42 -2.47 13.40
C GLU A 203 8.14 -1.09 12.80
N ALA A 204 7.16 -1.00 11.89
CA ALA A 204 6.74 0.25 11.29
C ALA A 204 6.19 1.24 12.33
N GLY A 205 5.26 0.78 13.17
CA GLY A 205 4.68 1.58 14.23
C GLY A 205 5.71 2.09 15.23
N ARG A 206 6.80 1.35 15.49
CA ARG A 206 7.90 1.81 16.35
C ARG A 206 8.69 2.95 15.73
N PHE A 207 9.06 2.87 14.45
CA PHE A 207 9.81 3.98 13.84
C PHE A 207 8.92 5.20 13.65
N VAL A 208 7.63 5.03 13.29
CA VAL A 208 6.68 6.15 13.15
C VAL A 208 6.54 6.90 14.45
N ARG A 209 6.35 6.20 15.58
CA ARG A 209 6.34 6.82 16.92
C ARG A 209 7.65 7.55 17.20
N GLY A 210 8.79 6.93 16.88
CA GLY A 210 10.09 7.58 17.02
C GLY A 210 10.22 8.89 16.24
N LEU A 211 9.72 8.93 15.00
CA LEU A 211 9.71 10.14 14.16
C LEU A 211 8.78 11.22 14.73
N ILE A 212 7.59 10.85 15.20
CA ILE A 212 6.66 11.77 15.87
C ILE A 212 7.30 12.37 17.14
N ASP A 213 8.06 11.57 17.88
CA ASP A 213 8.82 11.99 19.06
C ASP A 213 10.08 12.80 18.71
N GLY A 214 10.33 13.10 17.43
CA GLY A 214 11.42 13.94 16.96
C GLY A 214 12.76 13.24 16.75
N LYS A 215 12.80 11.90 16.76
CA LYS A 215 14.02 11.16 16.39
C LYS A 215 14.29 11.28 14.90
N THR A 216 15.57 11.34 14.53
CA THR A 216 15.98 11.34 13.12
C THR A 216 16.02 9.92 12.54
N PRO A 217 15.96 9.75 11.20
CA PRO A 217 16.15 8.44 10.57
C PRO A 217 17.44 7.73 10.99
N GLN A 218 18.53 8.48 11.22
CA GLN A 218 19.79 7.93 11.71
C GLN A 218 19.67 7.36 13.14
N GLN A 219 18.96 8.07 14.03
CA GLN A 219 18.72 7.60 15.41
C GLN A 219 17.80 6.38 15.48
N LEU A 220 17.06 6.11 14.40
CA LEU A 220 16.17 4.97 14.24
C LEU A 220 16.79 3.84 13.40
N ASP A 221 18.07 3.98 13.01
CA ASP A 221 18.78 2.99 12.19
C ASP A 221 18.08 2.71 10.84
N LEU A 222 17.52 3.76 10.24
CA LEU A 222 16.81 3.67 8.95
C LEU A 222 17.70 3.99 7.75
N ILE A 223 18.90 4.54 7.98
CA ILE A 223 19.85 4.85 6.92
C ILE A 223 20.65 3.59 6.62
N TYR A 224 20.46 3.05 5.41
CA TYR A 224 21.16 1.85 4.97
C TYR A 224 22.68 2.04 4.99
N GLN A 225 23.37 1.01 5.47
CA GLN A 225 24.82 0.96 5.60
C GLN A 225 25.25 -0.44 5.13
N PRO A 226 25.83 -0.57 3.93
CA PRO A 226 26.24 -1.87 3.41
C PRO A 226 27.42 -2.41 4.21
N THR A 227 27.31 -3.66 4.62
CA THR A 227 28.33 -4.43 5.33
C THR A 227 28.73 -5.69 4.57
N ALA A 228 27.88 -6.17 3.66
CA ALA A 228 28.12 -7.31 2.79
C ALA A 228 28.77 -6.89 1.46
N PRO A 229 29.40 -7.84 0.75
CA PRO A 229 29.85 -7.62 -0.63
C PRO A 229 28.71 -7.17 -1.56
N ALA A 230 29.03 -6.39 -2.59
CA ALA A 230 28.04 -5.83 -3.51
C ALA A 230 27.20 -6.90 -4.25
N ASP A 231 27.72 -8.11 -4.46
CA ASP A 231 27.01 -9.23 -5.09
C ASP A 231 26.12 -10.02 -4.13
N PHE A 232 26.07 -9.66 -2.84
CA PHE A 232 25.40 -10.47 -1.81
C PHE A 232 23.90 -10.64 -2.06
N GLY A 233 23.18 -9.54 -2.34
CA GLY A 233 21.75 -9.57 -2.61
C GLY A 233 21.41 -10.38 -3.86
N ASP A 234 22.14 -10.14 -4.94
CA ASP A 234 21.98 -10.84 -6.22
C ASP A 234 22.25 -12.35 -6.08
N ALA A 235 23.30 -12.73 -5.35
CA ALA A 235 23.63 -14.13 -5.11
C ALA A 235 22.51 -14.84 -4.32
N LEU A 236 21.94 -14.18 -3.31
CA LEU A 236 20.83 -14.74 -2.53
C LEU A 236 19.55 -14.85 -3.36
N ALA A 237 19.21 -13.82 -4.15
CA ALA A 237 18.05 -13.82 -5.03
C ALA A 237 18.17 -14.91 -6.11
N ALA A 238 19.32 -15.03 -6.76
CA ALA A 238 19.60 -16.05 -7.75
C ALA A 238 19.46 -17.47 -7.17
N ALA A 239 19.99 -17.70 -5.96
CA ALA A 239 19.85 -18.98 -5.27
C ALA A 239 18.40 -19.35 -4.97
N LEU A 240 17.50 -18.39 -4.80
CA LEU A 240 16.08 -18.66 -4.55
C LEU A 240 15.26 -18.89 -5.83
N LEU A 241 15.74 -18.37 -6.97
CA LEU A 241 15.12 -18.55 -8.28
C LEU A 241 15.56 -19.86 -8.95
N ASP A 242 16.81 -20.27 -8.79
CA ASP A 242 17.36 -21.49 -9.36
C ASP A 242 17.36 -22.66 -8.36
N PRO A 243 16.55 -23.72 -8.56
CA PRO A 243 16.53 -24.90 -7.70
C PRO A 243 17.87 -25.65 -7.60
N ALA A 244 18.77 -25.49 -8.57
CA ALA A 244 20.08 -26.13 -8.57
C ALA A 244 21.10 -25.39 -7.70
N THR A 245 20.93 -24.09 -7.46
CA THR A 245 21.87 -23.24 -6.72
C THR A 245 21.55 -23.23 -5.23
N PRO A 246 22.37 -23.80 -4.33
CA PRO A 246 22.09 -23.86 -2.89
C PRO A 246 21.91 -22.47 -2.26
N VAL A 247 21.07 -22.38 -1.22
CA VAL A 247 20.95 -21.15 -0.43
C VAL A 247 22.29 -20.86 0.26
N PRO A 248 22.89 -19.67 0.11
CA PRO A 248 24.23 -19.38 0.61
C PRO A 248 24.23 -19.06 2.12
N VAL A 249 23.84 -20.04 2.95
CA VAL A 249 23.68 -19.90 4.42
C VAL A 249 24.93 -19.32 5.09
N GLU A 250 26.14 -19.77 4.72
CA GLU A 250 27.38 -19.26 5.31
C GLU A 250 27.63 -17.78 4.97
N ARG A 251 27.22 -17.32 3.79
CA ARG A 251 27.31 -15.89 3.44
C ARG A 251 26.34 -15.07 4.31
N VAL A 252 25.11 -15.57 4.50
CA VAL A 252 24.11 -14.90 5.35
C VAL A 252 24.59 -14.85 6.81
N ARG A 253 25.21 -15.93 7.31
CA ARG A 253 25.78 -16.00 8.67
C ARG A 253 26.93 -15.02 8.87
N ALA A 254 27.77 -14.83 7.85
CA ALA A 254 28.92 -13.92 7.88
C ALA A 254 28.52 -12.44 7.72
N ALA A 255 27.37 -12.15 7.12
CA ALA A 255 26.84 -10.79 7.02
C ALA A 255 26.50 -10.21 8.41
N THR A 256 26.44 -8.88 8.50
CA THR A 256 26.09 -8.17 9.74
C THR A 256 25.09 -7.04 9.45
N GLY A 257 24.64 -6.34 10.50
CA GLY A 257 23.82 -5.13 10.35
C GLY A 257 22.60 -5.32 9.44
N HIS A 258 22.41 -4.34 8.54
CA HIS A 258 21.27 -4.27 7.63
C HIS A 258 21.21 -5.42 6.63
N ASP A 259 22.34 -5.82 6.04
CA ASP A 259 22.38 -6.90 5.04
C ASP A 259 21.94 -8.25 5.63
N ARG A 260 22.40 -8.56 6.85
CA ARG A 260 21.97 -9.78 7.54
C ARG A 260 20.49 -9.73 7.89
N ALA A 261 20.03 -8.64 8.47
CA ALA A 261 18.62 -8.47 8.83
C ALA A 261 17.71 -8.59 7.61
N TRP A 262 18.10 -7.99 6.48
CA TRP A 262 17.40 -8.13 5.21
C TRP A 262 17.42 -9.57 4.71
N ALA A 263 18.58 -10.24 4.64
CA ALA A 263 18.69 -11.59 4.11
C ALA A 263 17.87 -12.62 4.92
N GLU A 264 17.92 -12.54 6.25
CA GLU A 264 17.09 -13.38 7.13
C GLU A 264 15.60 -13.12 6.89
N THR A 265 15.19 -11.86 6.79
CA THR A 265 13.80 -11.49 6.50
C THR A 265 13.36 -11.97 5.12
N PHE A 266 14.23 -11.82 4.11
CA PHE A 266 13.97 -12.22 2.74
C PHE A 266 13.76 -13.73 2.62
N LEU A 267 14.61 -14.52 3.29
CA LEU A 267 14.45 -15.97 3.38
C LEU A 267 13.11 -16.33 4.02
N VAL A 268 12.77 -15.75 5.17
CA VAL A 268 11.52 -16.08 5.86
C VAL A 268 10.29 -15.65 5.06
N ALA A 269 10.36 -14.53 4.32
CA ALA A 269 9.28 -14.12 3.42
C ALA A 269 9.03 -15.11 2.28
N GLN A 270 10.04 -15.88 1.84
CA GLN A 270 9.86 -16.91 0.81
C GLN A 270 8.99 -18.10 1.27
N LEU A 271 8.68 -18.22 2.56
CA LEU A 271 7.73 -19.22 3.05
C LEU A 271 6.35 -19.06 2.42
N ALA A 272 5.95 -17.83 2.09
CA ALA A 272 4.67 -17.50 1.46
C ALA A 272 4.50 -18.06 0.03
N VAL A 273 5.60 -18.39 -0.66
CA VAL A 273 5.59 -18.95 -2.02
C VAL A 273 6.17 -20.36 -2.08
N SER A 274 6.21 -21.04 -0.93
CA SER A 274 6.54 -22.46 -0.77
C SER A 274 7.87 -22.91 -1.39
N ARG A 275 8.96 -22.15 -1.16
CA ARG A 275 10.30 -22.52 -1.66
C ARG A 275 10.88 -23.70 -0.85
N PRO A 276 11.08 -24.90 -1.44
CA PRO A 276 11.37 -26.11 -0.67
C PRO A 276 12.63 -26.07 0.20
N ARG A 277 13.66 -25.33 -0.22
CA ARG A 277 14.96 -25.28 0.48
C ARG A 277 15.03 -24.20 1.56
N VAL A 278 14.03 -23.33 1.63
CA VAL A 278 14.00 -22.20 2.56
C VAL A 278 13.82 -22.65 4.01
N PRO A 279 12.91 -23.59 4.37
CA PRO A 279 12.79 -24.05 5.75
C PRO A 279 14.10 -24.60 6.33
N ALA A 280 14.84 -25.39 5.54
CA ALA A 280 16.15 -25.90 5.95
C ALA A 280 17.16 -24.78 6.20
N ALA A 281 17.25 -23.78 5.30
CA ALA A 281 18.12 -22.63 5.48
C ALA A 281 17.76 -21.78 6.72
N ILE A 282 16.47 -21.58 6.99
CA ILE A 282 15.98 -20.88 8.20
C ILE A 282 16.41 -21.64 9.46
N ALA A 283 16.32 -22.98 9.46
CA ALA A 283 16.78 -23.82 10.56
C ALA A 283 18.31 -23.80 10.73
N ASP A 284 19.08 -23.85 9.63
CA ASP A 284 20.55 -23.79 9.65
C ASP A 284 21.09 -22.43 10.14
N LEU A 285 20.32 -21.37 9.93
CA LEU A 285 20.60 -20.03 10.46
C LEU A 285 20.13 -19.84 11.91
N GLY A 286 19.36 -20.78 12.47
CA GLY A 286 18.85 -20.69 13.83
C GLY A 286 17.82 -19.56 14.04
N LEU A 287 17.02 -19.25 13.02
CA LEU A 287 16.07 -18.11 13.06
C LEU A 287 14.82 -18.46 13.89
N THR A 288 14.97 -18.56 15.21
CA THR A 288 13.88 -18.89 16.13
C THR A 288 12.70 -17.93 16.06
N TRP A 289 12.95 -16.66 15.68
CA TRP A 289 11.89 -15.68 15.47
C TRP A 289 10.94 -16.02 14.31
N ALA A 290 11.35 -16.90 13.39
CA ALA A 290 10.55 -17.34 12.25
C ALA A 290 9.59 -18.50 12.59
N LEU A 291 9.61 -19.03 13.82
CA LEU A 291 8.82 -20.19 14.22
C LEU A 291 7.32 -20.03 13.95
N ASP A 292 6.76 -18.85 14.24
CA ASP A 292 5.33 -18.62 14.03
C ASP A 292 4.96 -18.57 12.54
N ALA A 293 5.82 -17.99 11.71
CA ALA A 293 5.67 -17.98 10.26
C ALA A 293 5.78 -19.39 9.65
N LEU A 294 6.72 -20.21 10.14
CA LEU A 294 6.83 -21.62 9.74
C LEU A 294 5.57 -22.41 10.11
N ARG A 295 5.06 -22.24 11.34
CA ARG A 295 3.82 -22.90 11.80
C ARG A 295 2.59 -22.42 11.04
N GLU A 296 2.54 -21.15 10.67
CA GLU A 296 1.47 -20.59 9.85
C GLU A 296 1.51 -21.14 8.43
N ALA A 297 2.66 -21.09 7.77
CA ALA A 297 2.84 -21.70 6.45
C ALA A 297 2.47 -23.18 6.46
N ARG A 298 2.89 -23.92 7.50
CA ARG A 298 2.57 -25.35 7.66
C ARG A 298 1.07 -25.63 7.77
N ARG A 299 0.32 -24.76 8.45
CA ARG A 299 -1.14 -24.87 8.59
C ARG A 299 -1.88 -24.57 7.28
N ALA A 300 -1.28 -23.77 6.39
CA ALA A 300 -1.85 -23.44 5.09
C ALA A 300 -1.67 -24.55 4.03
N ILE A 301 -0.85 -25.57 4.32
CA ILE A 301 -0.50 -26.65 3.38
C ILE A 301 -1.25 -27.93 3.75
N GLY A 302 -1.76 -28.62 2.73
CA GLY A 302 -2.48 -29.89 2.87
C GLY A 302 -1.58 -31.07 3.27
N GLU A 303 -2.19 -32.13 3.78
CA GLU A 303 -1.49 -33.38 4.08
C GLU A 303 -0.88 -34.01 2.80
N GLY A 304 0.35 -34.52 2.91
CA GLY A 304 1.05 -35.21 1.81
C GLY A 304 1.86 -34.31 0.88
N ASP A 305 1.88 -32.99 1.10
CA ASP A 305 2.76 -32.07 0.37
C ASP A 305 4.22 -32.27 0.81
N ALA A 306 5.14 -32.40 -0.15
CA ALA A 306 6.57 -32.55 0.13
C ALA A 306 7.14 -31.36 0.93
N TYR A 307 6.58 -30.16 0.74
CA TYR A 307 6.97 -28.96 1.46
C TYR A 307 6.55 -28.99 2.94
N ALA A 308 5.50 -29.74 3.29
CA ALA A 308 5.09 -29.91 4.68
C ALA A 308 6.18 -30.59 5.53
N ASN A 309 6.88 -31.58 4.97
CA ASN A 309 7.98 -32.27 5.67
C ASN A 309 9.18 -31.34 5.92
N GLU A 310 9.49 -30.46 4.98
CA GLU A 310 10.57 -29.47 5.13
C GLU A 310 10.24 -28.48 6.27
N LEU A 311 8.98 -28.02 6.33
CA LEU A 311 8.50 -27.15 7.39
C LEU A 311 8.51 -27.86 8.76
N ASP A 312 7.99 -29.09 8.84
CA ASP A 312 7.93 -29.85 10.09
C ASP A 312 9.35 -30.11 10.63
N THR A 313 10.30 -30.44 9.75
CA THR A 313 11.71 -30.62 10.10
C THR A 313 12.33 -29.32 10.63
N ALA A 314 12.11 -28.20 9.93
CA ALA A 314 12.63 -26.90 10.37
C ALA A 314 12.04 -26.46 11.72
N ILE A 315 10.73 -26.64 11.91
CA ILE A 315 10.04 -26.34 13.18
C ILE A 315 10.63 -27.18 14.31
N ALA A 316 10.80 -28.49 14.11
CA ALA A 316 11.35 -29.37 15.14
C ALA A 316 12.78 -28.98 15.54
N ARG A 317 13.63 -28.63 14.56
CA ARG A 317 15.01 -28.19 14.80
C ARG A 317 15.07 -26.88 15.59
N LEU A 318 14.20 -25.92 15.27
CA LEU A 318 14.17 -24.60 15.94
C LEU A 318 13.44 -24.62 17.29
N ALA A 319 12.54 -25.57 17.52
CA ALA A 319 11.78 -25.70 18.77
C ALA A 319 12.47 -26.60 19.81
N ALA A 320 13.49 -27.36 19.42
CA ALA A 320 14.29 -28.12 20.37
C ALA A 320 14.96 -27.14 21.36
N PRO A 321 14.85 -27.35 22.70
CA PRO A 321 15.59 -26.55 23.66
C PRO A 321 17.07 -26.66 23.32
N ASP A 322 17.76 -25.51 23.25
CA ASP A 322 19.17 -25.40 22.85
C ASP A 322 19.94 -26.62 23.36
N ASN A 323 20.43 -27.44 22.44
CA ASN A 323 21.38 -28.47 22.81
C ASN A 323 22.63 -27.70 23.29
N PRO A 324 23.03 -27.80 24.56
CA PRO A 324 24.20 -27.08 25.07
C PRO A 324 25.43 -27.73 24.46
N GLY A 325 25.80 -27.30 23.26
CA GLY A 325 26.71 -28.06 22.43
C GLY A 325 26.96 -27.41 21.08
N THR A 326 27.34 -26.14 21.06
CA THR A 326 28.19 -25.61 19.99
C THR A 326 29.14 -24.57 20.62
N PRO A 327 30.46 -24.71 20.40
CA PRO A 327 31.54 -24.09 21.20
C PRO A 327 31.62 -22.58 21.19
#